data_AF-A0A7W2AHR2-F1
#
_entry.id   AF-A0A7W2AHR2-F1
#
_cell.length_a   1.000
_cell.length_b   1.000
_cell.length_c   1.000
_cell.angle_alpha   90.00
_cell.angle_beta   90.00
_cell.angle_gamma   90.00
#
_symmetry.space_group_name_H-M   'P 1'
#
loop_
_entity.id
_entity.type
_entity.pdbx_description
1 polymer ?
#
loop_
_entity_poly.entity_id
_entity_poly.type
_entity_poly.pdbx_seq_one_letter_code
_entity_poly.pdbx_strand_id
1 'polypeptide(L)'
;MKDKELRKKLQEMRVGEVLRFSADPPDESLEVERIMIGMEEGWAVYHRNERMIMHDQEETVQYLSKYWNINIKKVMDSRYSELGEIIDLGEY
;
A
#
# COMPACT_ATOMS: atom_id res chain seq x y z
N MET A 1 -0.86 16.28 0.45
CA MET A 1 -1.88 15.54 1.25
C MET A 1 -1.43 14.10 1.49
N LYS A 2 -0.94 13.38 0.46
CA LYS A 2 -0.39 12.02 0.57
C LYS A 2 0.58 11.81 1.73
N ASP A 3 1.62 12.63 1.83
CA ASP A 3 2.70 12.48 2.82
C ASP A 3 2.22 12.68 4.25
N LYS A 4 1.27 13.60 4.47
CA LYS A 4 0.68 13.80 5.81
C LYS A 4 -0.12 12.59 6.27
N GLU A 5 -0.85 11.95 5.35
CA GLU A 5 -1.61 10.73 5.65
C GLU A 5 -0.70 9.53 5.89
N LEU A 6 0.33 9.34 5.04
CA LEU A 6 1.33 8.29 5.22
C LEU A 6 2.08 8.46 6.54
N ARG A 7 2.52 9.68 6.86
CA ARG A 7 3.20 9.98 8.12
C ARG A 7 2.34 9.61 9.31
N LYS A 8 1.06 10.01 9.31
CA LYS A 8 0.13 9.67 10.39
C LYS A 8 -0.03 8.15 10.53
N LYS A 9 -0.27 7.45 9.42
CA LYS A 9 -0.40 5.99 9.40
C LYS A 9 0.85 5.29 9.95
N LEU A 10 2.05 5.68 9.51
CA LEU A 10 3.31 5.11 9.99
C LEU A 10 3.56 5.39 11.48
N GLN A 11 3.15 6.54 12.01
CA GLN A 11 3.25 6.84 13.44
C GLN A 11 2.33 5.97 14.29
N GLU A 12 1.12 5.69 13.78
CA GLU A 12 0.10 4.89 14.46
C GLU A 12 0.38 3.38 14.40
N MET A 13 1.25 2.92 13.50
CA MET A 13 1.63 1.51 13.36
C MET A 13 2.32 0.97 14.60
N ARG A 14 1.97 -0.24 15.01
CA ARG A 14 2.70 -0.99 16.03
C ARG A 14 3.82 -1.82 15.41
N VAL A 15 4.86 -2.15 16.18
CA VAL A 15 5.88 -3.10 15.74
C VAL A 15 5.22 -4.45 15.39
N GLY A 16 5.55 -4.99 14.22
CA GLY A 16 4.95 -6.19 13.63
C GLY A 16 3.63 -5.95 12.88
N GLU A 17 3.13 -4.71 12.85
CA GLU A 17 1.96 -4.35 12.04
C GLU A 17 2.35 -4.14 10.58
N VAL A 18 1.53 -4.66 9.66
CA VAL A 18 1.71 -4.51 8.22
C VAL A 18 0.58 -3.67 7.64
N LEU A 19 0.93 -2.58 6.94
CA LEU A 19 -0.01 -1.81 6.14
C LEU A 19 0.21 -2.10 4.65
N ARG A 20 -0.88 -2.36 3.94
CA ARG A 20 -0.87 -2.55 2.50
C ARG A 20 -1.44 -1.33 1.79
N PHE A 21 -0.70 -0.85 0.81
CA PHE A 21 -1.05 0.23 -0.09
C PHE A 21 -1.07 -0.29 -1.52
N SER A 22 -1.87 0.33 -2.36
CA SER A 22 -1.88 0.01 -3.78
C SER A 22 -0.80 0.79 -4.52
N ALA A 23 -0.05 0.11 -5.39
CA ALA A 23 0.99 0.72 -6.20
C ALA A 23 0.49 1.06 -7.61
N ASP A 24 1.31 1.77 -8.39
CA ASP A 24 1.15 1.86 -9.85
C ASP A 24 2.31 1.08 -10.50
N PRO A 25 2.03 0.06 -11.34
CA PRO A 25 0.73 -0.37 -11.89
C PRO A 25 -0.21 -1.03 -10.86
N PRO A 26 -1.54 -1.03 -11.10
CA PRO A 26 -2.58 -1.44 -10.13
C PRO A 26 -2.57 -2.92 -9.74
N ASP A 27 -1.81 -3.76 -10.45
CA ASP A 27 -1.57 -5.16 -10.12
C ASP A 27 -0.44 -5.35 -9.08
N GLU A 28 0.20 -4.26 -8.65
CA GLU A 28 1.22 -4.26 -7.62
C GLU A 28 0.71 -3.69 -6.29
N SER A 29 1.24 -4.20 -5.18
CA SER A 29 1.01 -3.69 -3.84
C SER A 29 2.32 -3.28 -3.18
N LEU A 30 2.26 -2.19 -2.43
CA LEU A 30 3.30 -1.80 -1.48
C LEU A 30 2.86 -2.26 -0.10
N GLU A 31 3.71 -3.02 0.57
CA GLU A 31 3.49 -3.37 1.97
C GLU A 31 4.56 -2.68 2.79
N VAL A 32 4.17 -2.16 3.95
CA VAL A 32 5.11 -1.62 4.93
C VAL A 32 4.85 -2.27 6.26
N GLU A 33 5.90 -2.74 6.89
CA GLU A 33 5.90 -3.36 8.20
C GLU A 33 6.78 -2.54 9.14
N ARG A 34 6.28 -2.20 10.33
CA ARG A 34 7.14 -1.59 11.36
C ARG A 34 7.92 -2.69 12.04
N ILE A 35 9.25 -2.65 11.98
CA ILE A 35 10.14 -3.68 12.52
C ILE A 35 11.09 -3.11 13.57
N MET A 36 11.69 -3.99 14.36
CA MET A 36 12.82 -3.64 15.24
C MET A 36 14.12 -3.99 14.51
N ILE A 37 15.05 -3.03 14.47
CA ILE A 37 16.39 -3.20 13.92
C ILE A 37 17.37 -2.96 15.07
N GLY A 38 17.77 -4.04 15.73
CA GLY A 38 18.56 -3.95 16.97
C GLY A 38 17.72 -3.37 18.11
N MET A 39 18.09 -2.18 18.59
CA MET A 39 17.37 -1.45 19.65
C MET A 39 16.49 -0.31 19.11
N GLU A 40 16.52 -0.07 17.80
CA GLU A 40 15.79 1.01 17.15
C GLU A 40 14.64 0.47 16.31
N GLU A 41 13.63 1.31 16.09
CA GLU A 41 12.51 0.99 15.21
C GLU A 41 12.84 1.38 13.77
N GLY A 42 12.29 0.65 12.80
CA GLY A 42 12.37 0.98 11.39
C GLY A 42 11.19 0.42 10.61
N TRP A 43 11.26 0.55 9.30
CA TRP A 43 10.20 0.13 8.39
C TRP A 43 10.76 -0.79 7.31
N ALA A 44 10.20 -1.98 7.20
CA ALA A 44 10.44 -2.86 6.07
C ALA A 44 9.37 -2.59 5.01
N VAL A 45 9.80 -2.13 3.84
CA VAL A 45 8.96 -1.91 2.67
C VAL A 45 9.13 -3.08 1.71
N TYR A 46 8.02 -3.73 1.37
CA TYR A 46 7.97 -4.80 0.38
C TYR A 46 7.31 -4.26 -0.89
N HIS A 47 8.03 -4.38 -2.01
CA HIS A 47 7.57 -3.90 -3.31
C HIS A 47 8.25 -4.71 -4.41
N ARG A 48 7.49 -5.26 -5.37
CA ARG A 48 8.02 -6.03 -6.53
C ARG A 48 8.96 -7.19 -6.15
N ASN A 49 8.63 -7.95 -5.11
CA ASN A 49 9.46 -9.01 -4.52
C ASN A 49 10.78 -8.52 -3.89
N GLU A 50 10.99 -7.21 -3.79
CA GLU A 50 12.12 -6.62 -3.07
C GLU A 50 11.68 -6.25 -1.66
N ARG A 51 12.60 -6.45 -0.70
CA ARG A 51 12.46 -6.02 0.69
C ARG A 51 13.51 -4.97 0.98
N MET A 52 13.05 -3.75 1.25
CA MET A 52 13.89 -2.62 1.62
C MET A 52 13.69 -2.31 3.10
N ILE A 53 14.77 -2.10 3.84
CA ILE A 53 14.71 -1.69 5.24
C ILE A 53 15.10 -0.23 5.31
N MET A 54 14.21 0.59 5.86
CA MET A 54 14.39 2.02 6.03
C MET A 54 14.38 2.34 7.52
N HIS A 55 15.42 3.03 7.98
CA HIS A 55 15.54 3.44 9.38
C HIS A 55 14.88 4.79 9.63
N ASP A 56 14.82 5.62 8.59
CA ASP A 56 14.23 6.95 8.67
C ASP A 56 12.77 6.94 8.22
N GLN A 57 11.91 7.53 9.06
CA GLN A 57 10.49 7.62 8.77
C GLN A 57 10.21 8.51 7.57
N GLU A 58 10.96 9.60 7.39
CA GLU A 58 10.76 10.54 6.30
C GLU A 58 11.14 9.94 4.95
N GLU A 59 12.24 9.18 4.90
CA GLU A 59 12.64 8.35 3.75
C GLU A 59 11.54 7.33 3.40
N THR A 60 10.99 6.64 4.41
CA THR A 60 9.89 5.70 4.23
C THR A 60 8.66 6.37 3.64
N VAL A 61 8.28 7.55 4.16
CA VAL A 61 7.15 8.33 3.62
C VAL A 61 7.40 8.74 2.18
N GLN A 62 8.59 9.24 1.86
CA GLN A 62 8.93 9.67 0.50
C GLN A 62 8.88 8.50 -0.49
N TYR A 63 9.40 7.34 -0.11
CA TYR A 63 9.34 6.14 -0.93
C TYR A 63 7.88 5.70 -1.16
N LEU A 64 7.09 5.57 -0.09
CA LEU A 64 5.69 5.19 -0.20
C LEU A 64 4.90 6.21 -1.03
N SER A 65 5.10 7.51 -0.83
CA SER A 65 4.39 8.58 -1.55
C SER A 65 4.64 8.54 -3.06
N LYS A 66 5.86 8.16 -3.47
CA LYS A 66 6.26 8.04 -4.88
C LYS A 66 5.52 6.92 -5.60
N TYR A 67 5.35 5.78 -4.95
CA TYR A 67 4.75 4.59 -5.57
C TYR A 67 3.27 4.38 -5.20
N TRP A 68 2.76 5.07 -4.18
CA TRP A 68 1.38 4.93 -3.74
C TRP A 68 0.39 5.60 -4.71
N ASN A 69 -0.45 4.77 -5.33
CA ASN A 69 -1.54 5.22 -6.16
C ASN A 69 -2.82 5.41 -5.33
N ILE A 70 -3.18 6.67 -5.06
CA ILE A 70 -4.39 7.04 -4.28
C ILE A 70 -5.67 6.86 -5.10
N ASN A 71 -5.59 6.81 -6.43
CA ASN A 71 -6.76 6.82 -7.31
C ASN A 71 -7.38 5.44 -7.56
N ILE A 72 -7.09 4.42 -6.75
CA ILE A 72 -7.56 3.06 -7.05
C ILE A 72 -9.07 2.88 -6.92
N LYS A 73 -9.78 3.77 -6.21
CA LYS A 73 -11.25 3.81 -6.29
C LYS A 73 -11.76 4.03 -7.70
N LYS A 74 -11.08 4.83 -8.53
CA LYS A 74 -11.42 5.00 -9.96
C LYS A 74 -10.99 3.81 -10.82
N VAL A 75 -9.89 3.15 -10.47
CA VAL A 75 -9.38 1.99 -11.23
C VAL A 75 -10.23 0.74 -10.99
N MET A 76 -10.68 0.52 -9.75
CA MET A 76 -11.61 -0.56 -9.42
C MET A 76 -12.98 -0.33 -10.08
N ASP A 77 -13.55 0.88 -10.01
CA ASP A 77 -14.82 1.20 -10.70
C ASP A 77 -14.76 0.91 -12.21
N SER A 78 -13.60 1.19 -12.83
CA SER A 78 -13.39 0.94 -14.26
C SER A 78 -13.22 -0.55 -14.59
N ARG A 79 -12.52 -1.33 -13.76
CA ARG A 79 -12.34 -2.78 -14.00
C ARG A 79 -13.58 -3.62 -13.65
N TYR A 80 -14.46 -3.15 -12.76
CA TYR A 80 -15.71 -3.82 -12.45
C TYR A 80 -16.86 -3.47 -13.42
N SER A 81 -16.79 -2.36 -14.16
CA SER A 81 -17.78 -2.07 -15.21
C SER A 81 -17.66 -2.99 -16.44
N GLU A 82 -16.49 -3.58 -16.70
CA GLU A 82 -16.31 -4.57 -17.78
C GLU A 82 -16.77 -5.99 -17.37
N LEU A 83 -16.98 -6.24 -16.08
CA LEU A 83 -17.54 -7.49 -15.55
C LEU A 83 -19.06 -7.45 -15.37
N GLY A 84 -19.70 -6.33 -15.72
CA GLY A 84 -21.14 -6.11 -15.60
C GLY A 84 -22.01 -6.72 -16.72
N GLU A 85 -21.43 -7.41 -17.71
CA GLU A 85 -22.18 -8.08 -18.79
C GLU A 85 -22.33 -9.60 -18.61
N ILE A 86 -21.96 -10.17 -17.45
CA ILE A 86 -22.11 -11.62 -17.23
C ILE A 86 -22.70 -11.91 -15.86
N ILE A 87 -23.97 -11.53 -15.60
CA ILE A 87 -24.93 -12.37 -14.86
C ILE A 87 -26.35 -11.98 -15.31
N ASP A 88 -26.85 -12.61 -16.37
CA ASP A 88 -28.27 -12.95 -16.46
C ASP A 88 -28.40 -14.33 -17.11
N LEU A 89 -27.93 -15.33 -16.37
CA LEU A 89 -28.23 -16.73 -16.64
C LEU A 89 -28.68 -17.37 -15.34
N GLY A 90 -29.98 -17.21 -15.07
CA GLY A 90 -30.79 -18.23 -14.43
C GLY A 90 -31.15 -17.95 -12.98
N GLU A 91 -32.41 -17.57 -12.77
CA GLU A 91 -33.25 -18.37 -11.87
C GLU A 91 -34.60 -18.67 -12.55
N TYR A 92 -35.06 -19.88 -12.25
CA TYR A 92 -36.21 -20.63 -12.75
C TYR A 92 -37.57 -19.95 -12.56
#